data_AF-A0A9E1B195-F1
#
_entry.id   AF-A0A9E1B195-F1
#
_cell.length_a   1.000
_cell.length_b   1.000
_cell.length_c   1.000
_cell.angle_alpha   90.00
_cell.angle_beta   90.00
_cell.angle_gamma   90.00
#
_symmetry.space_group_name_H-M   'P 1'
#
loop_
_entity.id
_entity.type
_entity.pdbx_description
1 polymer ?
#
loop_
_entity_poly.entity_id
_entity_poly.type
_entity_poly.pdbx_seq_one_letter_code
_entity_poly.pdbx_strand_id
1 'polypeptide(L)'
;MTIKKTMLESISRFKSGKGDLLRAQGMTMAVWAACLCPLLFLLNASLRPLALLCPLMLIFIALPMRQSTAEAMQLFLSGAPMATVAMLPLNGYWKKVARSLRMTGLMLLWLLPFAALVGLMQYERTELDVGTIWGHLNALGGGAFDQGIIRYVIIMVLMLLFPLLGLMFHSGTRHAYALGDRKLVKGHRWQIVGLWLSGLLFVLPMAACIVALIAQVSVSAVQFTMQWFENLMDMPSFSMLMPPKWLLAVTAVSAVLMLVTNPMRSLLPAIFLRGVKDEKEQEDAAA
;
A
#
# COMPACT_ATOMS: atom_id res chain seq x y z
N MET A 1 -29.66 10.66 -12.35
CA MET A 1 -29.02 12.00 -12.31
C MET A 1 -28.22 12.20 -11.01
N THR A 2 -27.92 11.12 -10.28
CA THR A 2 -27.67 11.18 -8.82
C THR A 2 -26.19 10.99 -8.48
N ILE A 3 -25.49 10.00 -9.07
CA ILE A 3 -24.02 9.82 -8.86
C ILE A 3 -23.21 11.07 -9.21
N LYS A 4 -23.53 11.74 -10.33
CA LYS A 4 -22.80 12.96 -10.75
C LYS A 4 -22.96 14.10 -9.73
N LYS A 5 -24.14 14.24 -9.14
CA LYS A 5 -24.42 15.23 -8.09
C LYS A 5 -23.66 14.87 -6.81
N THR A 6 -23.75 13.61 -6.36
CA THR A 6 -23.00 13.12 -5.19
C THR A 6 -21.49 13.28 -5.37
N MET A 7 -20.97 13.08 -6.59
CA MET A 7 -19.56 13.34 -6.91
C MET A 7 -19.18 14.82 -6.79
N LEU A 8 -19.98 15.73 -7.37
CA LEU A 8 -19.69 17.17 -7.32
C LEU A 8 -19.74 17.72 -5.89
N GLU A 9 -20.75 17.31 -5.11
CA GLU A 9 -20.85 17.68 -3.69
C GLU A 9 -19.66 17.13 -2.89
N SER A 10 -19.26 15.88 -3.14
CA SER A 10 -18.11 15.27 -2.47
C SER A 10 -16.78 15.93 -2.84
N ILE A 11 -16.61 16.39 -4.09
CA ILE A 11 -15.43 17.15 -4.53
C ILE A 11 -15.41 18.53 -3.86
N SER A 12 -16.55 19.19 -3.73
CA SER A 12 -16.67 20.46 -3.00
C SER A 12 -16.27 20.27 -1.53
N ARG A 13 -16.74 19.20 -0.88
CA ARG A 13 -16.37 18.83 0.49
C ARG A 13 -14.89 18.51 0.63
N PHE A 14 -14.30 17.81 -0.34
CA PHE A 14 -12.86 17.59 -0.36
C PHE A 14 -12.09 18.91 -0.38
N LYS A 15 -12.52 19.88 -1.21
CA LYS A 15 -11.85 21.18 -1.31
C LYS A 15 -11.93 21.97 0.00
N SER A 16 -13.05 21.95 0.70
CA SER A 16 -13.23 22.67 1.96
C SER A 16 -12.62 21.95 3.18
N GLY A 17 -12.53 20.61 3.16
CA GLY A 17 -12.06 19.78 4.27
C GLY A 17 -10.62 19.27 4.17
N LYS A 18 -9.77 19.84 3.31
CA LYS A 18 -8.39 19.34 3.06
C LYS A 18 -7.56 19.21 4.33
N GLY A 19 -7.64 20.20 5.23
CA GLY A 19 -6.88 20.20 6.48
C GLY A 19 -7.23 19.01 7.39
N ASP A 20 -8.52 18.69 7.50
CA ASP A 20 -8.97 17.58 8.34
C ASP A 20 -8.63 16.22 7.74
N LEU A 21 -8.69 16.09 6.42
CA LEU A 21 -8.22 14.89 5.71
C LEU A 21 -6.72 14.67 5.85
N LEU A 22 -5.91 15.74 5.81
CA LEU A 22 -4.47 15.66 6.05
C LEU A 22 -4.15 15.25 7.48
N ARG A 23 -4.87 15.80 8.48
CA ARG A 23 -4.73 15.39 9.89
C ARG A 23 -5.11 13.93 10.08
N ALA A 24 -6.22 13.48 9.48
CA ALA A 24 -6.66 12.09 9.52
C ALA A 24 -5.63 11.14 8.88
N GLN A 25 -5.03 11.54 7.75
CA GLN A 25 -3.94 10.79 7.12
C GLN A 25 -2.69 10.76 8.01
N GLY A 26 -2.29 11.90 8.57
CA GLY A 26 -1.17 11.99 9.51
C GLY A 26 -1.32 11.05 10.70
N MET A 27 -2.51 11.05 11.31
CA MET A 27 -2.85 10.12 12.40
C MET A 27 -2.76 8.66 11.96
N THR A 28 -3.28 8.34 10.78
CA THR A 28 -3.20 6.97 10.23
C THR A 28 -1.73 6.56 10.04
N MET A 29 -0.91 7.41 9.42
CA MET A 29 0.51 7.11 9.21
C MET A 29 1.26 6.93 10.53
N ALA A 30 1.01 7.79 11.52
CA ALA A 30 1.62 7.70 12.84
C ALA A 30 1.27 6.38 13.55
N VAL A 31 0.00 5.97 13.53
CA VAL A 31 -0.43 4.71 14.14
C VAL A 31 0.20 3.51 13.43
N TRP A 32 0.24 3.51 12.10
CA TRP A 32 0.90 2.44 11.35
C TRP A 32 2.40 2.36 11.65
N ALA A 33 3.09 3.50 11.69
CA ALA A 33 4.50 3.56 12.07
C ALA A 33 4.72 3.01 13.49
N ALA A 34 3.91 3.45 14.47
CA ALA A 34 3.96 2.95 15.85
C ALA A 34 3.72 1.44 15.94
N CYS A 35 2.80 0.90 15.16
CA CYS A 35 2.54 -0.55 15.11
C CYS A 35 3.70 -1.35 14.49
N LEU A 36 4.52 -0.73 13.64
CA LEU A 36 5.69 -1.35 13.02
C LEU A 36 6.97 -1.21 13.86
N CYS A 37 7.03 -0.25 14.79
CA CYS A 37 8.19 -0.04 15.68
C CYS A 37 8.72 -1.31 16.37
N PRO A 38 7.89 -2.26 16.84
CA PRO A 38 8.40 -3.47 17.46
C PRO A 38 9.27 -4.34 16.55
N LEU A 39 9.22 -4.18 15.22
CA LEU A 39 10.13 -4.87 14.30
C LEU A 39 11.60 -4.49 14.51
N LEU A 40 11.88 -3.32 15.09
CA LEU A 40 13.24 -2.91 15.45
C LEU A 40 13.88 -3.85 16.48
N PHE A 41 13.09 -4.57 17.28
CA PHE A 41 13.59 -5.57 18.23
C PHE A 41 14.23 -6.78 17.54
N LEU A 42 14.00 -7.00 16.23
CA LEU A 42 14.68 -8.05 15.47
C LEU A 42 16.18 -7.82 15.34
N LEU A 43 16.65 -6.57 15.51
CA LEU A 43 18.06 -6.19 15.46
C LEU A 43 18.87 -6.71 16.66
N ASN A 44 18.20 -7.12 17.74
CA ASN A 44 18.86 -7.63 18.95
C ASN A 44 18.33 -9.02 19.32
N ALA A 45 19.23 -10.01 19.37
CA ALA A 45 18.89 -11.41 19.64
C ALA A 45 18.06 -11.60 20.92
N SER A 46 18.38 -10.87 21.99
CA SER A 46 17.69 -10.98 23.29
C SER A 46 16.30 -10.36 23.30
N LEU A 47 16.01 -9.43 22.38
CA LEU A 47 14.74 -8.71 22.30
C LEU A 47 13.81 -9.25 21.20
N ARG A 48 14.27 -10.21 20.38
CA ARG A 48 13.47 -10.80 19.29
C ARG A 48 12.04 -11.21 19.68
N PRO A 49 11.77 -11.79 20.87
CA PRO A 49 10.39 -12.13 21.26
C PRO A 49 9.45 -10.92 21.28
N LEU A 50 9.95 -9.72 21.60
CA LEU A 50 9.17 -8.49 21.63
C LEU A 50 8.71 -8.03 20.24
N ALA A 51 9.33 -8.53 19.15
CA ALA A 51 8.86 -8.26 17.79
C ALA A 51 7.43 -8.80 17.55
N LEU A 52 6.97 -9.78 18.34
CA LEU A 52 5.59 -10.29 18.31
C LEU A 52 4.55 -9.24 18.73
N LEU A 53 4.97 -8.13 19.35
CA LEU A 53 4.08 -7.00 19.60
C LEU A 53 3.60 -6.36 18.29
N CYS A 54 4.40 -6.39 17.21
CA CYS A 54 4.00 -5.83 15.90
C CYS A 54 2.70 -6.47 15.37
N PRO A 55 2.60 -7.79 15.15
CA PRO A 55 1.35 -8.39 14.68
C PRO A 55 0.18 -8.16 15.65
N LEU A 56 0.41 -8.15 16.96
CA LEU A 56 -0.63 -7.84 17.94
C LEU A 56 -1.16 -6.41 17.79
N MET A 57 -0.27 -5.42 17.72
CA MET A 57 -0.65 -4.02 17.50
C MET A 57 -1.34 -3.82 16.16
N LEU A 58 -0.89 -4.50 15.10
CA LEU A 58 -1.57 -4.46 13.81
C LEU A 58 -3.01 -4.99 13.91
N ILE A 59 -3.22 -6.13 14.59
CA ILE A 59 -4.53 -6.77 14.74
C ILE A 59 -5.48 -5.93 15.61
N PHE A 60 -5.01 -5.40 16.73
CA PHE A 60 -5.88 -4.76 17.72
C PHE A 60 -5.96 -3.24 17.57
N ILE A 61 -5.02 -2.60 16.87
CA ILE A 61 -4.97 -1.14 16.74
C ILE A 61 -5.15 -0.72 15.28
N ALA A 62 -4.21 -1.09 14.40
CA ALA A 62 -4.19 -0.59 13.03
C ALA A 62 -5.39 -1.09 12.20
N LEU A 63 -5.72 -2.37 12.32
CA LEU A 63 -6.80 -3.00 11.55
C LEU A 63 -8.21 -2.50 11.94
N PRO A 64 -8.57 -2.34 13.22
CA PRO A 64 -9.86 -1.75 13.59
C PRO A 64 -9.93 -0.26 13.28
N MET A 65 -8.84 0.48 13.47
CA MET A 65 -8.74 1.89 13.08
C MET A 65 -9.04 2.05 11.57
N ARG A 66 -8.52 1.17 10.72
CA ARG A 66 -8.81 1.19 9.27
C ARG A 66 -10.31 1.12 8.94
N GLN A 67 -11.12 0.40 9.74
CA GLN A 67 -12.58 0.37 9.57
C GLN A 67 -13.22 1.67 10.07
N SER A 68 -12.78 2.17 11.22
CA SER A 68 -13.24 3.46 11.75
C SER A 68 -12.93 4.62 10.82
N THR A 69 -11.77 4.61 10.15
CA THR A 69 -11.43 5.60 9.11
C THR A 69 -12.40 5.54 7.93
N ALA A 70 -12.88 4.35 7.55
CA ALA A 70 -13.88 4.21 6.49
C ALA A 70 -15.26 4.74 6.92
N GLU A 71 -15.67 4.48 8.16
CA GLU A 71 -16.90 5.05 8.74
C GLU A 71 -16.82 6.58 8.85
N ALA A 72 -15.74 7.10 9.42
CA ALA A 72 -15.49 8.54 9.51
C ALA A 72 -15.45 9.20 8.13
N MET A 73 -14.90 8.53 7.11
CA MET A 73 -14.92 9.01 5.73
C MET A 73 -16.35 9.11 5.17
N GLN A 74 -17.21 8.13 5.44
CA GLN A 74 -18.61 8.19 4.99
C GLN A 74 -19.38 9.31 5.70
N LEU A 75 -19.13 9.53 7.00
CA LEU A 75 -19.69 10.67 7.74
C LEU A 75 -19.18 12.02 7.22
N PHE A 76 -17.89 12.09 6.88
CA PHE A 76 -17.30 13.28 6.27
C PHE A 76 -17.98 13.62 4.94
N LEU A 77 -18.19 12.61 4.10
CA LEU A 77 -18.93 12.77 2.86
C LEU A 77 -20.37 13.23 3.15
N SER A 78 -21.02 12.76 4.22
CA SER A 78 -22.37 13.20 4.61
C SER A 78 -22.44 14.59 5.22
N GLY A 79 -21.32 15.30 5.34
CA GLY A 79 -21.25 16.69 5.78
C GLY A 79 -20.73 16.88 7.20
N ALA A 80 -20.36 15.81 7.92
CA ALA A 80 -19.71 15.92 9.22
C ALA A 80 -18.24 16.34 9.08
N PRO A 81 -17.62 16.96 10.09
CA PRO A 81 -16.17 17.15 10.10
C PRO A 81 -15.46 15.79 10.21
N MET A 82 -14.31 15.64 9.54
CA MET A 82 -13.47 14.44 9.67
C MET A 82 -12.73 14.47 11.01
N ALA A 83 -13.43 14.14 12.10
CA ALA A 83 -12.85 14.15 13.43
C ALA A 83 -11.86 12.99 13.61
N THR A 84 -10.65 13.29 14.10
CA THR A 84 -9.65 12.27 14.46
C THR A 84 -10.18 11.30 15.53
N VAL A 85 -11.04 11.77 16.42
CA VAL A 85 -11.74 10.95 17.43
C VAL A 85 -12.64 9.89 16.80
N ALA A 86 -13.28 10.18 15.66
CA ALA A 86 -14.11 9.21 14.95
C ALA A 86 -13.29 8.06 14.33
N MET A 87 -11.96 8.23 14.23
CA MET A 87 -11.04 7.17 13.79
C MET A 87 -10.71 6.19 14.92
N LEU A 88 -10.95 6.56 16.18
CA LEU A 88 -10.81 5.63 17.29
C LEU A 88 -11.96 4.60 17.24
N PRO A 89 -11.65 3.29 17.30
CA PRO A 89 -12.66 2.24 17.21
C PRO A 89 -13.44 2.06 18.53
N LEU A 90 -14.06 3.13 19.04
CA LEU A 90 -14.80 3.12 20.31
C LEU A 90 -16.10 2.32 20.20
N ASN A 91 -16.83 2.50 19.10
CA ASN A 91 -18.10 1.80 18.87
C ASN A 91 -17.90 0.50 18.09
N GLY A 92 -18.45 -0.60 18.63
CA GLY A 92 -18.44 -1.90 17.97
C GLY A 92 -17.04 -2.46 17.73
N TYR A 93 -16.07 -2.17 18.62
CA TYR A 93 -14.67 -2.54 18.48
C TYR A 93 -14.46 -3.99 18.00
N TRP A 94 -15.05 -4.97 18.70
CA TRP A 94 -14.91 -6.37 18.35
C TRP A 94 -15.51 -6.73 16.98
N LYS A 95 -16.59 -6.06 16.56
CA LYS A 95 -17.14 -6.22 15.22
C LYS A 95 -16.15 -5.69 14.17
N LYS A 96 -15.44 -4.60 14.45
CA LYS A 96 -14.39 -4.03 13.58
C LYS A 96 -13.17 -4.95 13.50
N VAL A 97 -12.72 -5.50 14.63
CA VAL A 97 -11.64 -6.51 14.67
C VAL A 97 -12.01 -7.72 13.82
N ALA A 98 -13.18 -8.34 14.06
CA ALA A 98 -13.61 -9.53 13.32
C ALA A 98 -13.75 -9.26 11.81
N ARG A 99 -14.32 -8.11 11.43
CA ARG A 99 -14.42 -7.70 10.01
C ARG A 99 -13.04 -7.51 9.39
N SER A 100 -12.12 -6.86 10.09
CA SER A 100 -10.76 -6.65 9.58
C SER A 100 -9.98 -7.94 9.48
N LEU A 101 -10.06 -8.84 10.46
CA LEU A 101 -9.44 -10.17 10.38
C LEU A 101 -9.97 -10.96 9.19
N ARG A 102 -11.30 -10.97 8.98
CA ARG A 102 -11.90 -11.60 7.79
C ARG A 102 -11.36 -11.01 6.50
N MET A 103 -11.29 -9.69 6.39
CA MET A 103 -10.78 -9.02 5.19
C MET A 103 -9.28 -9.27 4.97
N THR A 104 -8.49 -9.25 6.04
CA THR A 104 -7.06 -9.58 5.99
C THR A 104 -6.87 -11.03 5.58
N GLY A 105 -7.61 -11.99 6.14
CA GLY A 105 -7.58 -13.39 5.73
C GLY A 105 -7.94 -13.56 4.25
N LEU A 106 -9.00 -12.89 3.77
CA LEU A 106 -9.34 -12.89 2.35
C LEU A 106 -8.26 -12.27 1.47
N MET A 107 -7.51 -11.28 1.95
CA MET A 107 -6.36 -10.70 1.25
C MET A 107 -5.15 -11.63 1.25
N LEU A 108 -4.90 -12.37 2.34
CA LEU A 108 -3.82 -13.36 2.42
C LEU A 108 -4.00 -14.49 1.39
N LEU A 109 -5.24 -14.82 1.02
CA LEU A 109 -5.49 -15.80 -0.06
C LEU A 109 -4.89 -15.35 -1.41
N TRP A 110 -4.79 -14.05 -1.66
CA TRP A 110 -4.17 -13.52 -2.88
C TRP A 110 -2.65 -13.56 -2.85
N LEU A 111 -2.05 -13.78 -1.67
CA LEU A 111 -0.62 -14.04 -1.52
C LEU A 111 -0.27 -15.52 -1.74
N LEU A 112 -1.25 -16.43 -1.80
CA LEU A 112 -0.97 -17.86 -1.94
C LEU A 112 -0.11 -18.23 -3.15
N PRO A 113 -0.35 -17.70 -4.38
CA PRO A 113 0.51 -18.04 -5.51
C PRO A 113 1.97 -17.63 -5.28
N PHE A 114 2.16 -16.43 -4.71
CA PHE A 114 3.49 -15.92 -4.38
C PHE A 114 4.14 -16.73 -3.26
N ALA A 115 3.41 -17.02 -2.18
CA ALA A 115 3.90 -17.79 -1.05
C ALA A 115 4.19 -19.25 -1.43
N ALA A 116 3.39 -19.86 -2.29
CA ALA A 116 3.62 -21.20 -2.82
C ALA A 116 4.89 -21.24 -3.67
N LEU A 117 5.09 -20.26 -4.57
CA LEU A 117 6.31 -20.17 -5.36
C LEU A 117 7.54 -19.97 -4.47
N VAL A 118 7.50 -19.03 -3.52
CA VAL A 118 8.60 -18.82 -2.57
C VAL A 118 8.85 -20.07 -1.72
N GLY A 119 7.79 -20.75 -1.28
CA GLY A 119 7.88 -22.00 -0.52
C GLY A 119 8.52 -23.13 -1.31
N LEU A 120 8.12 -23.33 -2.57
CA LEU A 120 8.73 -24.30 -3.49
C LEU A 120 10.21 -24.00 -3.69
N MET A 121 10.56 -22.73 -3.94
CA MET A 121 11.96 -22.33 -4.11
C MET A 121 12.79 -22.57 -2.85
N GLN A 122 12.22 -22.34 -1.66
CA GLN A 122 12.93 -22.60 -0.41
C GLN A 122 13.07 -24.09 -0.11
N TYR A 123 12.06 -24.90 -0.46
CA TYR A 123 12.10 -26.36 -0.35
C TYR A 123 13.18 -26.96 -1.25
N GLU A 124 13.26 -26.53 -2.51
CA GLU A 124 14.33 -26.98 -3.41
C GLU A 124 15.69 -26.45 -2.96
N ARG A 125 15.78 -25.20 -2.46
CA ARG A 125 17.05 -24.60 -2.02
C ARG A 125 17.70 -25.32 -0.83
N THR A 126 16.95 -26.04 -0.01
CA THR A 126 17.52 -26.87 1.06
C THR A 126 18.30 -28.09 0.55
N GLU A 127 18.12 -28.48 -0.71
CA GLU A 127 18.78 -29.65 -1.31
C GLU A 127 19.57 -29.33 -2.60
N LEU A 128 19.43 -28.13 -3.16
CA LEU A 128 20.09 -27.72 -4.40
C LEU A 128 21.51 -27.18 -4.17
N ASP A 129 22.49 -27.80 -4.84
CA ASP A 129 23.83 -27.23 -4.97
C ASP A 129 23.84 -26.07 -6.00
N VAL A 130 24.91 -25.27 -6.00
CA VAL A 130 25.05 -24.11 -6.89
C VAL A 130 24.98 -24.52 -8.37
N GLY A 131 25.46 -25.72 -8.71
CA GLY A 131 25.44 -26.27 -10.06
C GLY A 131 24.03 -26.56 -10.57
N THR A 132 23.14 -27.05 -9.72
CA THR A 132 21.75 -27.33 -10.11
C THR A 132 20.93 -26.05 -10.28
N ILE A 133 21.14 -25.03 -9.43
CA ILE A 133 20.55 -23.69 -9.64
C ILE A 133 21.01 -23.09 -10.98
N TRP A 134 22.30 -23.23 -11.30
CA TRP A 134 22.85 -22.82 -12.59
C TRP A 134 22.17 -23.55 -13.75
N GLY A 135 21.99 -24.87 -13.64
CA GLY A 135 21.31 -25.70 -14.63
C GLY A 135 19.85 -25.27 -14.86
N HIS A 136 19.09 -25.02 -13.79
CA HIS A 136 17.69 -24.58 -13.88
C HIS A 136 17.56 -23.20 -14.53
N LEU A 137 18.40 -22.24 -14.15
CA LEU A 137 18.39 -20.92 -14.76
C LEU A 137 18.81 -21.02 -16.24
N ASN A 138 19.83 -21.81 -16.56
CA ASN A 138 20.24 -22.02 -17.95
C ASN A 138 19.12 -22.66 -18.79
N ALA A 139 18.44 -23.69 -18.26
CA ALA A 139 17.29 -24.32 -18.92
C ALA A 139 16.11 -23.36 -19.09
N LEU A 140 15.79 -22.58 -18.06
CA LEU A 140 14.75 -21.55 -18.11
C LEU A 140 15.04 -20.49 -19.17
N GLY A 141 16.33 -20.17 -19.37
CA GLY A 141 16.82 -19.27 -20.41
C GLY A 141 16.96 -19.90 -21.80
N GLY A 142 16.68 -21.18 -21.97
CA GLY A 142 16.85 -21.89 -23.25
C GLY A 142 18.30 -22.18 -23.63
N GLY A 143 19.17 -22.39 -22.63
CA GLY A 143 20.61 -22.60 -22.80
C GLY A 143 21.46 -21.35 -22.55
N ALA A 144 20.84 -20.22 -22.19
CA ALA A 144 21.51 -18.97 -21.84
C ALA A 144 21.16 -18.55 -20.40
N PHE A 145 22.15 -18.61 -19.50
CA PHE A 145 21.97 -18.39 -18.06
C PHE A 145 21.46 -16.98 -17.70
N ASP A 146 21.93 -15.95 -18.41
CA ASP A 146 21.50 -14.56 -18.28
C ASP A 146 20.00 -14.38 -18.62
N GLN A 147 19.54 -15.01 -19.70
CA GLN A 147 18.12 -15.06 -20.07
C GLN A 147 17.30 -15.81 -19.02
N GLY A 148 17.89 -16.83 -18.39
CA GLY A 148 17.34 -17.53 -17.25
C GLY A 148 17.01 -16.62 -16.08
N ILE A 149 17.99 -15.81 -15.66
CA ILE A 149 17.82 -14.83 -14.57
C ILE A 149 16.72 -13.83 -14.91
N ILE A 150 16.72 -13.28 -16.13
CA ILE A 150 15.72 -12.30 -16.56
C ILE A 150 14.32 -12.91 -16.49
N ARG A 151 14.12 -14.11 -17.05
CA ARG A 151 12.83 -14.81 -17.02
C ARG A 151 12.39 -15.13 -15.60
N TYR A 152 13.31 -15.55 -14.73
CA TYR A 152 13.05 -15.80 -13.33
C TYR A 152 12.56 -14.54 -12.59
N VAL A 153 13.23 -13.40 -12.78
CA VAL A 153 12.82 -12.12 -12.18
C VAL A 153 11.44 -11.69 -12.71
N ILE A 154 11.18 -11.86 -14.01
CA ILE A 154 9.87 -11.58 -14.60
C ILE A 154 8.79 -12.44 -13.94
N ILE A 155 9.00 -13.74 -13.76
CA ILE A 155 8.06 -14.64 -13.07
C ILE A 155 7.78 -14.15 -11.65
N MET A 156 8.82 -13.78 -10.89
CA MET A 156 8.68 -13.25 -9.53
C MET A 156 7.87 -11.94 -9.49
N VAL A 157 8.13 -11.02 -10.41
CA VAL A 157 7.38 -9.76 -10.52
C VAL A 157 5.93 -10.00 -10.93
N LEU A 158 5.67 -10.92 -11.87
CA LEU A 158 4.32 -11.30 -12.28
C LEU A 158 3.53 -11.89 -11.12
N MET A 159 4.17 -12.67 -10.25
CA MET A 159 3.51 -13.22 -9.05
C MET A 159 3.11 -12.15 -8.04
N LEU A 160 3.79 -11.00 -8.00
CA LEU A 160 3.39 -9.85 -7.18
C LEU A 160 2.13 -9.14 -7.72
N LEU A 161 1.72 -9.41 -8.97
CA LEU A 161 0.46 -8.87 -9.51
C LEU A 161 -0.77 -9.46 -8.83
N PHE A 162 -0.73 -10.72 -8.37
CA PHE A 162 -1.84 -11.37 -7.66
C PHE A 162 -2.23 -10.66 -6.35
N PRO A 163 -1.30 -10.40 -5.40
CA PRO A 163 -1.65 -9.66 -4.19
C PRO A 163 -2.04 -8.21 -4.49
N LEU A 164 -1.47 -7.58 -5.51
CA LEU A 164 -1.90 -6.26 -5.97
C LEU A 164 -3.35 -6.28 -6.46
N LEU A 165 -3.72 -7.26 -7.30
CA LEU A 165 -5.09 -7.44 -7.76
C LEU A 165 -6.05 -7.69 -6.59
N GLY A 166 -5.63 -8.48 -5.59
CA GLY A 166 -6.38 -8.69 -4.36
C GLY A 166 -6.63 -7.38 -3.59
N LEU A 167 -5.62 -6.52 -3.44
CA LEU A 167 -5.75 -5.20 -2.82
C LEU A 167 -6.79 -4.33 -3.54
N MET A 168 -6.78 -4.35 -4.88
CA MET A 168 -7.71 -3.59 -5.73
C MET A 168 -9.13 -4.12 -5.58
N PHE A 169 -9.30 -5.44 -5.70
CA PHE A 169 -10.58 -6.13 -5.69
C PHE A 169 -11.34 -5.98 -4.37
N HIS A 170 -10.60 -5.86 -3.26
CA HIS A 170 -11.17 -5.71 -1.91
C HIS A 170 -11.20 -4.26 -1.41
N SER A 171 -10.70 -3.30 -2.18
CA SER A 171 -10.51 -1.92 -1.74
C SER A 171 -11.81 -1.21 -1.30
N GLY A 172 -12.92 -1.46 -1.97
CA GLY A 172 -14.24 -0.87 -1.68
C GLY A 172 -15.04 -1.56 -0.58
N THR A 173 -14.68 -2.78 -0.18
CA THR A 173 -15.48 -3.60 0.75
C THR A 173 -15.65 -2.94 2.12
N ARG A 174 -14.63 -2.22 2.61
CA ARG A 174 -14.71 -1.48 3.88
C ARG A 174 -15.71 -0.33 3.85
N HIS A 175 -15.82 0.36 2.72
CA HIS A 175 -16.73 1.48 2.53
C HIS A 175 -18.18 1.02 2.44
N ALA A 176 -18.42 -0.15 1.82
CA ALA A 176 -19.73 -0.78 1.84
C ALA A 176 -20.17 -1.23 3.25
N TYR A 177 -19.24 -1.74 4.07
CA TYR A 177 -19.51 -2.01 5.48
C TYR A 177 -19.83 -0.74 6.28
N ALA A 178 -19.14 0.37 6.00
CA ALA A 178 -19.41 1.66 6.63
C ALA A 178 -20.80 2.22 6.27
N LEU A 179 -21.29 1.93 5.06
CA LEU A 179 -22.63 2.31 4.61
C LEU A 179 -23.75 1.36 5.09
N GLY A 180 -23.41 0.28 5.79
CA GLY A 180 -24.36 -0.70 6.31
C GLY A 180 -24.79 -1.79 5.32
N ASP A 181 -24.42 -1.70 4.03
CA ASP A 181 -24.78 -2.69 3.01
C ASP A 181 -23.55 -3.25 2.29
N ARG A 182 -23.15 -4.48 2.66
CA ARG A 182 -22.03 -5.20 2.02
C ARG A 182 -22.29 -5.52 0.54
N LYS A 183 -23.55 -5.65 0.14
CA LYS A 183 -23.91 -6.07 -1.22
C LYS A 183 -23.68 -4.96 -2.24
N LEU A 184 -23.51 -3.70 -1.82
CA LEU A 184 -23.19 -2.55 -2.69
C LEU A 184 -21.96 -2.77 -3.60
N VAL A 185 -21.03 -3.64 -3.20
CA VAL A 185 -19.83 -3.94 -4.01
C VAL A 185 -20.12 -4.99 -5.10
N LYS A 186 -21.20 -5.77 -4.97
CA LYS A 186 -21.59 -6.75 -6.00
C LYS A 186 -22.04 -5.99 -7.25
N GLY A 187 -21.58 -6.41 -8.43
CA GLY A 187 -21.84 -5.72 -9.70
C GLY A 187 -20.83 -4.61 -10.03
N HIS A 188 -20.25 -3.94 -9.03
CA HIS A 188 -19.40 -2.75 -9.26
C HIS A 188 -17.90 -2.96 -8.99
N ARG A 189 -17.44 -4.22 -8.84
CA ARG A 189 -16.05 -4.52 -8.45
C ARG A 189 -15.01 -3.95 -9.40
N TRP A 190 -15.22 -4.09 -10.70
CA TRP A 190 -14.27 -3.60 -11.72
C TRP A 190 -14.25 -2.07 -11.81
N GLN A 191 -15.37 -1.40 -11.54
CA GLN A 191 -15.41 0.07 -11.43
C GLN A 191 -14.60 0.55 -10.22
N ILE A 192 -14.72 -0.15 -9.09
CA ILE A 192 -13.91 0.12 -7.89
C ILE A 192 -12.42 -0.12 -8.14
N VAL A 193 -12.06 -1.18 -8.87
CA VAL A 193 -10.68 -1.45 -9.32
C VAL A 193 -10.15 -0.29 -10.17
N GLY A 194 -10.95 0.20 -11.14
CA GLY A 194 -10.61 1.37 -11.96
C GLY A 194 -10.41 2.65 -11.14
N LEU A 195 -11.28 2.91 -10.15
CA LEU A 195 -11.14 4.05 -9.23
C LEU A 195 -9.92 3.95 -8.31
N TRP A 196 -9.53 2.72 -7.95
CA TRP A 196 -8.31 2.50 -7.19
C TRP A 196 -7.06 2.74 -8.06
N LEU A 197 -7.10 2.31 -9.34
CA LEU A 197 -6.02 2.55 -10.31
C LEU A 197 -5.83 4.05 -10.58
N SER A 198 -6.91 4.81 -10.75
CA SER A 198 -6.79 6.27 -10.90
C SER A 198 -6.19 6.90 -9.63
N GLY A 199 -6.42 6.30 -8.46
CA GLY A 199 -5.74 6.65 -7.22
C GLY A 199 -4.21 6.43 -7.22
N LEU A 200 -3.69 5.50 -8.03
CA LEU A 200 -2.23 5.27 -8.15
C LEU A 200 -1.52 6.33 -8.97
N LEU A 201 -2.20 7.03 -9.89
CA LEU A 201 -1.61 8.14 -10.65
C LEU A 201 -1.00 9.20 -9.75
N PHE A 202 -1.52 9.32 -8.53
CA PHE A 202 -1.07 10.26 -7.50
C PHE A 202 0.14 9.77 -6.68
N VAL A 203 0.48 8.48 -6.75
CA VAL A 203 1.55 7.84 -5.97
C VAL A 203 2.75 7.45 -6.85
N LEU A 204 2.52 7.10 -8.11
CA LEU A 204 3.56 6.67 -9.05
C LEU A 204 4.70 7.68 -9.23
N PRO A 205 4.48 9.01 -9.33
CA PRO A 205 5.57 9.97 -9.46
C PRO A 205 6.53 9.91 -8.27
N MET A 206 6.01 9.78 -7.05
CA MET A 206 6.82 9.63 -5.85
C MET A 206 7.60 8.31 -5.87
N ALA A 207 6.92 7.20 -6.19
CA ALA A 207 7.58 5.89 -6.26
C ALA A 207 8.75 5.92 -7.26
N ALA A 208 8.58 6.56 -8.42
CA ALA A 208 9.64 6.75 -9.40
C ALA A 208 10.80 7.61 -8.86
N CYS A 209 10.51 8.70 -8.13
CA CYS A 209 11.53 9.53 -7.50
C CYS A 209 12.35 8.77 -6.45
N ILE A 210 11.69 7.94 -5.62
CA ILE A 210 12.37 7.10 -4.62
C ILE A 210 13.28 6.09 -5.30
N VAL A 211 12.80 5.41 -6.34
CA VAL A 211 13.60 4.44 -7.10
C VAL A 211 14.81 5.12 -7.73
N ALA A 212 14.62 6.30 -8.33
CA ALA A 212 15.71 7.09 -8.91
C ALA A 212 16.74 7.53 -7.85
N LEU A 213 16.29 7.93 -6.65
CA LEU A 213 17.18 8.25 -5.54
C LEU A 213 18.00 7.03 -5.09
N ILE A 214 17.35 5.88 -4.90
CA ILE A 214 18.04 4.64 -4.50
C ILE A 214 19.07 4.25 -5.55
N ALA A 215 18.70 4.27 -6.83
CA ALA A 215 19.60 3.96 -7.93
C ALA A 215 20.80 4.91 -7.95
N GLN A 216 20.55 6.22 -7.83
CA GLN A 216 21.61 7.23 -7.82
C GLN A 216 22.58 7.05 -6.65
N VAL A 217 22.05 6.87 -5.43
CA VAL A 217 22.88 6.63 -4.23
C VAL A 217 23.69 5.35 -4.38
N SER A 218 23.11 4.30 -4.95
CA SER A 218 23.80 3.03 -5.19
C SER A 218 24.95 3.18 -6.19
N VAL A 219 24.74 3.90 -7.29
CA VAL A 219 25.80 4.18 -8.29
C VAL A 219 26.90 5.03 -7.67
N SER A 220 26.54 6.09 -6.95
CA SER A 220 27.49 6.95 -6.23
C SER A 220 28.32 6.17 -5.21
N ALA A 221 27.73 5.21 -4.49
CA ALA A 221 28.43 4.38 -3.53
C ALA A 221 29.46 3.46 -4.21
N VAL A 222 29.11 2.85 -5.36
CA VAL A 222 30.06 2.04 -6.13
C VAL A 222 31.23 2.89 -6.62
N GLN A 223 30.96 4.08 -7.17
CA GLN A 223 32.00 5.01 -7.63
C GLN A 223 32.91 5.46 -6.49
N PHE A 224 32.33 5.78 -5.33
CA PHE A 224 33.07 6.12 -4.12
C PHE A 224 34.04 5.00 -3.71
N THR A 225 33.57 3.75 -3.68
CA THR A 225 34.41 2.59 -3.36
C THR A 225 35.52 2.37 -4.39
N MET A 226 35.24 2.52 -5.68
CA MET A 226 36.25 2.37 -6.74
C MET A 226 37.35 3.41 -6.63
N GLN A 227 36.99 4.68 -6.42
CA GLN A 227 37.97 5.76 -6.27
C GLN A 227 38.84 5.62 -5.01
N TRP A 228 38.24 5.16 -3.91
CA TRP A 228 38.98 4.86 -2.69
C TRP A 228 40.01 3.73 -2.89
N PHE A 229 39.66 2.72 -3.68
CA PHE A 229 40.60 1.65 -4.07
C PHE A 229 41.71 2.15 -4.99
N GLU A 230 41.38 2.96 -6.00
CA GLU A 230 42.36 3.47 -6.98
C GLU A 230 43.39 4.42 -6.35
N ASN A 231 42.98 5.21 -5.36
CA ASN A 231 43.85 6.17 -4.67
C ASN A 231 44.49 5.62 -3.40
N LEU A 232 44.68 4.30 -3.30
CA LEU A 232 45.37 3.65 -2.18
C LEU A 232 44.83 4.06 -0.80
N MET A 233 43.50 4.02 -0.64
CA MET A 233 42.78 4.36 0.61
C MET A 233 42.68 5.85 0.92
N ASP A 234 43.07 6.75 0.01
CA ASP A 234 42.78 8.18 0.20
C ASP A 234 41.27 8.42 0.11
N MET A 235 40.73 9.12 1.10
CA MET A 235 39.28 9.14 1.34
C MET A 235 38.58 10.08 0.36
N PRO A 236 37.69 9.57 -0.52
CA PRO A 236 36.95 10.43 -1.44
C PRO A 236 36.00 11.36 -0.69
N SER A 237 35.62 12.47 -1.32
CA SER A 237 34.66 13.40 -0.72
C SER A 237 33.29 12.76 -0.56
N PHE A 238 32.72 12.81 0.65
CA PHE A 238 31.34 12.39 0.93
C PHE A 238 30.29 13.14 0.09
N SER A 239 30.64 14.30 -0.49
CA SER A 239 29.77 15.02 -1.42
C SER A 239 29.41 14.19 -2.67
N MET A 240 30.23 13.19 -3.03
CA MET A 240 29.96 12.28 -4.15
C MET A 240 28.80 11.32 -3.88
N LEU A 241 28.50 11.04 -2.60
CA LEU A 241 27.36 10.25 -2.17
C LEU A 241 26.05 11.04 -2.14
N MET A 242 26.13 12.38 -2.23
CA MET A 242 24.94 13.23 -2.22
C MET A 242 24.25 13.16 -3.57
N PRO A 243 22.96 12.79 -3.62
CA PRO A 243 22.20 12.83 -4.87
C PRO A 243 22.07 14.30 -5.37
N PRO A 244 21.87 14.50 -6.68
CA PRO A 244 21.75 15.83 -7.26
C PRO A 244 20.66 16.67 -6.59
N LYS A 245 20.92 17.97 -6.37
CA LYS A 245 19.97 18.90 -5.73
C LYS A 245 18.61 18.94 -6.43
N TRP A 246 18.59 18.82 -7.77
CA TRP A 246 17.34 18.78 -8.54
C TRP A 246 16.52 17.52 -8.24
N LEU A 247 17.16 16.37 -8.05
CA LEU A 247 16.47 15.10 -7.74
C LEU A 247 15.89 15.15 -6.33
N LEU A 248 16.61 15.74 -5.37
CA LEU A 248 16.08 16.03 -4.04
C LEU A 248 14.89 16.98 -4.08
N ALA A 249 14.97 18.06 -4.88
CA ALA A 249 13.86 19.00 -5.05
C ALA A 249 12.63 18.34 -5.68
N VAL A 250 12.80 17.55 -6.75
CA VAL A 250 11.72 16.80 -7.41
C VAL A 250 11.11 15.77 -6.47
N THR A 251 11.91 15.09 -5.65
CA THR A 251 11.42 14.16 -4.64
C THR A 251 10.62 14.89 -3.56
N ALA A 252 11.12 16.03 -3.07
CA ALA A 252 10.41 16.84 -2.06
C ALA A 252 9.06 17.35 -2.60
N VAL A 253 9.02 17.85 -3.84
CA VAL A 253 7.78 18.27 -4.50
C VAL A 253 6.83 17.09 -4.67
N SER A 254 7.33 15.94 -5.12
CA SER A 254 6.53 14.71 -5.24
C SER A 254 6.00 14.24 -3.87
N ALA A 255 6.72 14.49 -2.77
CA ALA A 255 6.30 14.13 -1.42
C ALA A 255 5.13 14.98 -0.96
N VAL A 256 5.22 16.29 -1.19
CA VAL A 256 4.14 17.22 -0.90
C VAL A 256 2.91 16.88 -1.73
N LEU A 257 3.08 16.61 -3.04
CA LEU A 257 1.97 16.21 -3.91
C LEU A 257 1.33 14.91 -3.45
N MET A 258 2.12 13.88 -3.17
CA MET A 258 1.61 12.60 -2.66
C MET A 258 0.86 12.80 -1.34
N LEU A 259 1.39 13.61 -0.41
CA LEU A 259 0.73 13.88 0.87
C LEU A 259 -0.68 14.46 0.68
N VAL A 260 -0.84 15.40 -0.26
CA VAL A 260 -2.13 16.06 -0.56
C VAL A 260 -3.09 15.16 -1.34
N THR A 261 -2.58 14.27 -2.19
CA THR A 261 -3.38 13.49 -3.15
C THR A 261 -3.64 12.05 -2.70
N ASN A 262 -2.87 11.50 -1.78
CA ASN A 262 -3.05 10.15 -1.24
C ASN A 262 -4.46 9.89 -0.65
N PRO A 263 -5.18 10.87 -0.03
CA PRO A 263 -6.56 10.66 0.39
C PRO A 263 -7.49 10.26 -0.78
N MET A 264 -7.19 10.69 -2.01
CA MET A 264 -8.01 10.41 -3.21
C MET A 264 -8.16 8.92 -3.47
N ARG A 265 -7.11 8.13 -3.21
CA ARG A 265 -7.15 6.67 -3.40
C ARG A 265 -8.23 5.99 -2.57
N SER A 266 -8.52 6.52 -1.39
CA SER A 266 -9.58 5.99 -0.52
C SER A 266 -10.92 6.73 -0.70
N LEU A 267 -10.88 8.01 -1.08
CA LEU A 267 -12.07 8.84 -1.27
C LEU A 267 -12.86 8.44 -2.52
N LEU A 268 -12.20 8.15 -3.65
CA LEU A 268 -12.87 7.83 -4.91
C LEU A 268 -13.79 6.60 -4.80
N PRO A 269 -13.34 5.45 -4.24
CA PRO A 269 -14.26 4.33 -3.98
C PRO A 269 -15.36 4.64 -2.97
N ALA A 270 -15.10 5.53 -2.00
CA ALA A 270 -16.07 5.91 -0.96
C ALA A 270 -17.24 6.71 -1.55
N ILE A 271 -16.93 7.71 -2.38
CA ILE A 271 -17.91 8.55 -3.09
C ILE A 271 -18.76 7.69 -4.01
N PHE A 272 -18.11 6.83 -4.80
CA PHE A 272 -18.81 5.97 -5.76
C PHE A 272 -19.81 5.05 -5.07
N LEU A 273 -19.40 4.33 -4.02
CA LEU A 273 -20.28 3.42 -3.29
C LEU A 273 -21.44 4.14 -2.59
N ARG A 274 -21.24 5.37 -2.17
CA ARG A 274 -22.32 6.20 -1.64
C ARG A 274 -23.32 6.58 -2.72
N GLY A 275 -22.85 7.01 -3.89
CA GLY A 275 -23.73 7.29 -5.02
C GLY A 275 -24.57 6.07 -5.45
N VAL A 276 -23.98 4.87 -5.44
CA VAL A 276 -24.72 3.62 -5.70
C VAL A 276 -25.80 3.36 -4.65
N LYS A 277 -25.52 3.65 -3.37
CA LYS A 277 -26.50 3.51 -2.30
C LYS A 277 -27.64 4.52 -2.46
N ASP A 278 -27.32 5.79 -2.71
CA ASP A 278 -28.30 6.86 -2.89
C ASP A 278 -29.24 6.56 -4.08
N GLU A 279 -28.72 5.99 -5.17
CA GLU A 279 -29.55 5.56 -6.32
C GLU A 279 -30.48 4.41 -5.96
N LYS A 280 -29.97 3.40 -5.26
CA LYS A 280 -30.79 2.26 -4.81
C LYS A 280 -31.91 2.69 -3.85
N GLU A 281 -31.63 3.58 -2.91
CA GLU A 281 -32.66 4.12 -1.99
C GLU A 281 -33.71 4.96 -2.73
N GLN A 282 -33.34 5.64 -3.83
CA GLN A 282 -34.29 6.35 -4.69
C GLN A 282 -35.16 5.40 -5.52
N GLU A 283 -34.59 4.33 -6.06
CA GLU A 283 -35.34 3.28 -6.77
C GLU A 283 -36.34 2.59 -5.85
N ASP A 284 -35.89 2.20 -4.64
CA ASP A 284 -36.75 1.58 -3.62
C ASP A 284 -37.88 2.52 -3.16
N ALA A 285 -37.66 3.84 -3.16
CA ALA A 285 -38.69 4.84 -2.81
C ALA A 285 -39.67 5.16 -3.96
N ALA A 286 -39.31 4.81 -5.20
CA ALA A 286 -40.13 5.03 -6.39
C ALA A 286 -40.96 3.80 -6.80
N ALA A 287 -40.70 2.64 -6.20
CA ALA A 287 -41.41 1.36 -6.41
C ALA A 287 -42.53 1.16 -5.38
#